data_AF-A0A812WQM7-F1
#
_entry.id   AF-A0A812WQM7-F1
#
_cell.length_a   1.000
_cell.length_b   1.000
_cell.length_c   1.000
_cell.angle_alpha   90.00
_cell.angle_beta   90.00
_cell.angle_gamma   90.00
#
_symmetry.space_group_name_H-M   'P 1'
#
loop_
_entity.id
_entity.type
_entity.pdbx_description
1 polymer ?
#
loop_
_entity_poly.entity_id
_entity_poly.type
_entity_poly.pdbx_seq_one_letter_code
_entity_poly.pdbx_strand_id
1 'polypeptide(L)'
;MESHAEPSPICTKSCLLSGRCIEISALPDWRLTKLLQVAEEHFRDCGALSSLERLGWLVAPEQGSMLDMESTVYEARLGSVHFIQAIAVPLSQPIFCTASPDHPSWAQVLGDGSVTTWGSGPGSDSRSVRHQLQNVRSIAATSSAFAALRKDGTVVTWGHPDQGGDSTPVKAQLREVKSLAASDTAFAALLASGGVVTWGGACDGGDCELVRDELTGVTKIAGTCCAFAALLENGRVVQWGDHFADTGSIRDELKCIQDICGLRTRAAFAALLQTGKVVTWQDWRDPDLTPSPRARQMLQSNVVQLHASEDVFEAFRDDGTKISWPEAGECMELGPGADEDGGGFLNPDVFL
;
A
#
# COMPACT_ATOMS: atom_id res chain seq x y z
N MET A 1 44.79 13.61 30.86
CA MET A 1 44.47 12.33 30.20
C MET A 1 43.04 12.02 30.56
N GLU A 2 42.10 12.51 29.75
CA GLU A 2 40.71 12.08 29.85
C GLU A 2 40.70 10.59 29.51
N SER A 3 40.29 9.77 30.47
CA SER A 3 40.02 8.35 30.23
C SER A 3 38.79 8.29 29.34
N HIS A 4 39.00 8.16 28.02
CA HIS A 4 37.95 7.67 27.13
C HIS A 4 37.61 6.25 27.58
N ALA A 5 36.60 6.12 28.44
CA ALA A 5 35.99 4.83 28.72
C ALA A 5 35.45 4.32 27.38
N GLU A 6 35.96 3.18 26.92
CA GLU A 6 35.43 2.53 25.72
C GLU A 6 33.92 2.30 25.92
N PRO A 7 33.07 2.66 24.95
CA PRO A 7 31.64 2.49 25.09
C PRO A 7 31.32 1.01 25.28
N SER A 8 30.59 0.70 26.36
CA SER A 8 30.27 -0.69 26.69
C SER A 8 29.40 -1.30 25.58
N PRO A 9 29.70 -2.53 25.14
CA PRO A 9 28.92 -3.18 24.09
C PRO A 9 27.49 -3.42 24.56
N ILE A 10 26.54 -3.17 23.66
CA ILE A 10 25.12 -3.46 23.80
C ILE A 10 24.88 -4.86 23.24
N CYS A 11 24.35 -5.76 24.07
CA CYS A 11 23.89 -7.05 23.58
C CYS A 11 22.53 -6.87 22.89
N THR A 12 22.48 -7.12 21.60
CA THR A 12 21.26 -7.10 20.80
C THR A 12 20.97 -8.47 20.24
N LYS A 13 19.68 -8.84 20.20
CA LYS A 13 19.23 -10.13 19.68
C LYS A 13 18.73 -9.96 18.27
N SER A 14 19.28 -10.77 17.38
CA SER A 14 18.96 -10.81 15.96
C SER A 14 18.28 -12.15 15.69
N CYS A 15 17.09 -12.14 15.10
CA CYS A 15 16.30 -13.33 14.84
C CYS A 15 15.99 -13.46 13.35
N LEU A 16 15.81 -14.70 12.90
CA LEU A 16 15.24 -15.03 11.62
C LEU A 16 13.76 -15.34 11.79
N LEU A 17 12.99 -15.20 10.73
CA LEU A 17 11.59 -15.64 10.70
C LEU A 17 11.44 -17.16 10.89
N SER A 18 12.51 -17.93 10.65
CA SER A 18 12.58 -19.35 10.99
C SER A 18 12.62 -19.62 12.50
N GLY A 19 12.62 -18.58 13.34
CA GLY A 19 12.72 -18.68 14.80
C GLY A 19 14.15 -18.86 15.32
N ARG A 20 15.14 -18.94 14.43
CA ARG A 20 16.55 -18.98 14.81
C ARG A 20 16.99 -17.60 15.26
N CYS A 21 17.64 -17.49 16.40
CA CYS A 21 18.18 -16.22 16.88
C CYS A 21 19.66 -16.35 17.21
N ILE A 22 20.37 -15.25 17.01
CA ILE A 22 21.74 -15.04 17.45
C ILE A 22 21.77 -13.80 18.34
N GLU A 23 22.71 -13.79 19.28
CA GLU A 23 23.01 -12.60 20.06
C GLU A 23 24.26 -11.95 19.48
N ILE A 24 24.19 -10.64 19.27
CA ILE A 24 25.26 -9.83 18.70
C ILE A 24 25.63 -8.78 19.74
N SER A 25 26.90 -8.76 20.12
CA SER A 25 27.47 -7.67 20.92
C SER A 25 27.84 -6.52 19.99
N ALA A 26 27.01 -5.48 19.93
CA ALA A 26 27.20 -4.33 19.07
C ALA A 26 27.67 -3.12 19.87
N LEU A 27 28.53 -2.28 19.28
CA LEU A 27 28.87 -1.01 19.93
C LEU A 27 27.76 0.03 19.70
N PRO A 28 27.50 0.94 20.64
CA PRO A 28 26.44 1.95 20.52
C PRO A 28 26.55 2.85 19.27
N ASP A 29 27.77 3.06 18.78
CA ASP A 29 28.11 3.90 17.62
C ASP A 29 28.01 3.15 16.27
N TRP A 30 27.76 1.84 16.29
CA TRP A 30 27.58 1.09 15.04
C TRP A 30 26.36 1.61 14.30
N ARG A 31 26.52 1.85 13.00
CA ARG A 31 25.37 2.03 12.11
C ARG A 31 24.58 0.74 11.99
N LEU A 32 23.28 0.87 11.80
CA LEU A 32 22.39 -0.27 11.60
C LEU A 32 22.74 -1.12 10.36
N THR A 33 23.31 -0.51 9.32
CA THR A 33 23.88 -1.24 8.16
C THR A 33 25.01 -2.19 8.54
N LYS A 34 25.90 -1.77 9.44
CA LYS A 34 27.00 -2.61 9.94
C LYS A 34 26.47 -3.75 10.80
N LEU A 35 25.49 -3.47 11.67
CA LEU A 35 24.82 -4.48 12.47
C LEU A 35 24.19 -5.56 11.59
N LEU A 36 23.53 -5.16 10.51
CA LEU A 36 22.90 -6.04 9.54
C LEU A 36 23.91 -6.96 8.84
N GLN A 37 25.04 -6.40 8.41
CA GLN A 37 26.11 -7.17 7.78
C GLN A 37 26.67 -8.25 8.72
N VAL A 38 26.91 -7.89 9.99
CA VAL A 38 27.41 -8.85 10.99
C VAL A 38 26.39 -9.97 11.23
N ALA A 39 25.11 -9.63 11.30
CA ALA A 39 24.04 -10.63 11.40
C ALA A 39 24.02 -11.57 10.18
N GLU A 40 24.13 -11.03 8.96
CA GLU A 40 24.17 -11.81 7.72
C GLU A 40 25.29 -12.84 7.72
N GLU A 41 26.49 -12.44 8.12
CA GLU A 41 27.66 -13.33 8.19
C GLU A 41 27.40 -14.47 9.18
N HIS A 42 26.93 -14.16 10.39
CA HIS A 42 26.63 -15.18 11.40
C HIS A 42 25.54 -16.16 10.96
N PHE A 43 24.49 -15.66 10.29
CA PHE A 43 23.44 -16.54 9.79
C PHE A 43 23.87 -17.38 8.59
N ARG A 44 24.80 -16.89 7.77
CA ARG A 44 25.42 -17.67 6.70
C ARG A 44 26.31 -18.78 7.27
N ASP A 45 27.06 -18.48 8.32
CA ASP A 45 27.95 -19.44 8.98
C ASP A 45 27.18 -20.58 9.66
N CYS A 46 25.99 -20.31 10.22
CA CYS A 46 25.12 -21.35 10.77
C CYS A 46 24.19 -22.02 9.74
N GLY A 47 24.42 -21.77 8.45
CA GLY A 47 23.65 -22.35 7.34
C GLY A 47 22.17 -21.94 7.34
N ALA A 48 21.85 -20.81 7.96
CA ALA A 48 20.51 -20.25 8.06
C ALA A 48 20.20 -19.25 6.92
N LEU A 49 21.22 -18.78 6.20
CA LEU A 49 21.11 -18.02 4.95
C LEU A 49 21.95 -18.70 3.86
N SER A 50 21.41 -18.74 2.65
CA SER A 50 22.14 -19.11 1.43
C SER A 50 23.01 -17.95 0.92
N SER A 51 23.91 -18.22 -0.02
CA SER A 51 24.82 -17.21 -0.59
C SER A 51 24.12 -16.11 -1.39
N LEU A 52 22.84 -16.30 -1.74
CA LEU A 52 22.04 -15.36 -2.52
C LEU A 52 21.07 -14.54 -1.66
N GLU A 53 20.91 -14.90 -0.38
CA GLU A 53 20.01 -14.21 0.55
C GLU A 53 20.77 -13.10 1.30
N ARG A 54 20.12 -11.95 1.41
CA ARG A 54 20.58 -10.79 2.19
C ARG A 54 19.50 -10.43 3.21
N LEU A 55 19.91 -9.97 4.37
CA LEU A 55 18.98 -9.47 5.36
C LEU A 55 18.50 -8.08 4.93
N GLY A 56 17.22 -7.82 5.18
CA GLY A 56 16.56 -6.55 4.85
C GLY A 56 16.39 -5.65 6.07
N TRP A 57 15.50 -4.66 5.93
CA TRP A 57 15.19 -3.62 6.91
C TRP A 57 15.05 -4.11 8.35
N LEU A 58 15.41 -3.23 9.29
CA LEU A 58 15.27 -3.48 10.72
C LEU A 58 13.98 -2.83 11.24
N VAL A 59 13.20 -3.59 12.01
CA VAL A 59 11.96 -3.12 12.64
C VAL A 59 12.14 -3.19 14.15
N ALA A 60 11.86 -2.07 14.83
CA ALA A 60 11.76 -2.04 16.29
C ALA A 60 10.31 -2.38 16.69
N PRO A 61 10.01 -3.60 17.18
CA PRO A 61 8.64 -4.05 17.47
C PRO A 61 7.93 -3.18 18.51
N GLU A 62 8.66 -2.57 19.43
CA GLU A 62 8.10 -1.71 20.49
C GLU A 62 7.91 -0.25 20.07
N GLN A 63 8.60 0.19 19.01
CA GLN A 63 8.45 1.55 18.47
C GLN A 63 7.50 1.58 17.26
N GLY A 64 7.20 0.42 16.67
CA GLY A 64 6.31 0.29 15.51
C GLY A 64 6.86 0.91 14.23
N SER A 65 8.04 1.54 14.25
CA SER A 65 8.66 2.20 13.11
C SER A 65 9.71 1.33 12.43
N MET A 66 9.83 1.51 11.12
CA MET A 66 11.01 1.05 10.38
C MET A 66 12.21 1.89 10.85
N LEU A 67 13.28 1.22 11.25
CA LEU A 67 14.48 1.92 11.69
C LEU A 67 15.19 2.53 10.47
N ASP A 68 15.61 3.78 10.60
CA ASP A 68 16.44 4.43 9.59
C ASP A 68 17.80 3.74 9.52
N MET A 69 18.15 3.21 8.35
CA MET A 69 19.40 2.47 8.14
C MET A 69 20.65 3.35 8.29
N GLU A 70 20.51 4.68 8.22
CA GLU A 70 21.59 5.63 8.50
C GLU A 70 21.78 5.92 9.99
N SER A 71 20.82 5.52 10.85
CA SER A 71 20.92 5.71 12.30
C SER A 71 21.93 4.75 12.96
N THR A 72 22.38 5.13 14.16
CA THR A 72 23.23 4.31 15.03
C THR A 72 22.41 3.42 15.98
N VAL A 73 23.04 2.37 16.52
CA VAL A 73 22.47 1.48 17.55
C VAL A 73 21.95 2.28 18.76
N TYR A 74 22.66 3.34 19.14
CA TYR A 74 22.28 4.24 20.23
C TYR A 74 21.07 5.11 19.87
N GLU A 75 21.06 5.74 18.69
CA GLU A 75 19.93 6.56 18.22
C GLU A 75 18.65 5.74 18.03
N ALA A 76 18.81 4.51 17.55
CA ALA A 76 17.73 3.53 17.45
C ALA A 76 17.30 2.95 18.83
N ARG A 77 17.98 3.31 19.92
CA ARG A 77 17.69 2.90 21.31
C ARG A 77 17.64 1.38 21.53
N LEU A 78 18.57 0.63 20.95
CA LEU A 78 18.56 -0.85 20.96
C LEU A 78 19.00 -1.51 22.30
N GLY A 79 19.07 -0.76 23.41
CA GLY A 79 19.90 -1.09 24.58
C GLY A 79 19.37 -2.06 25.64
N SER A 80 18.08 -2.44 25.66
CA SER A 80 17.57 -3.24 26.81
C SER A 80 16.27 -4.04 26.59
N VAL A 81 15.79 -4.20 25.36
CA VAL A 81 14.53 -4.93 25.10
C VAL A 81 14.68 -5.94 23.97
N HIS A 82 13.97 -7.06 24.07
CA HIS A 82 14.07 -8.19 23.14
C HIS A 82 13.60 -7.76 21.75
N PHE A 83 14.45 -7.88 20.73
CA PHE A 83 14.06 -7.55 19.36
C PHE A 83 14.10 -8.78 18.45
N ILE A 84 13.11 -8.84 17.55
CA ILE A 84 12.94 -9.86 16.52
C ILE A 84 13.27 -9.18 15.20
N GLN A 85 14.31 -9.66 14.55
CA GLN A 85 14.58 -9.29 13.17
C GLN A 85 13.65 -10.10 12.26
N ALA A 86 12.97 -9.42 11.34
CA ALA A 86 12.26 -10.07 10.26
C ALA A 86 13.21 -10.14 9.07
N ILE A 87 13.60 -11.34 8.64
CA ILE A 87 14.09 -11.49 7.26
C ILE A 87 12.89 -11.17 6.37
N ALA A 88 12.88 -10.03 5.70
CA ALA A 88 12.13 -9.94 4.46
C ALA A 88 12.84 -10.87 3.46
N VAL A 89 12.31 -12.09 3.26
CA VAL A 89 12.54 -12.75 1.95
C VAL A 89 12.13 -11.70 0.91
N PRO A 90 12.88 -11.48 -0.19
CA PRO A 90 12.77 -10.27 -1.02
C PRO A 90 11.45 -10.06 -1.78
N LEU A 91 10.36 -10.72 -1.40
CA LEU A 91 9.18 -10.88 -2.23
C LEU A 91 7.94 -10.12 -1.75
N SER A 92 7.94 -9.49 -0.57
CA SER A 92 6.76 -8.71 -0.14
C SER A 92 7.14 -7.54 0.77
N GLN A 93 6.92 -6.33 0.27
CA GLN A 93 6.90 -5.13 1.12
C GLN A 93 5.78 -5.29 2.17
N PRO A 94 5.98 -4.78 3.41
CA PRO A 94 4.92 -4.77 4.41
C PRO A 94 3.73 -3.96 3.88
N ILE A 95 2.54 -4.49 4.08
CA ILE A 95 1.30 -3.80 3.74
C ILE A 95 0.83 -3.08 4.99
N PHE A 96 0.57 -1.79 4.88
CA PHE A 96 0.10 -0.96 5.98
C PHE A 96 -1.37 -0.58 5.79
N CYS A 97 -2.11 -0.46 6.89
CA CYS A 97 -3.42 0.19 6.93
C CYS A 97 -3.31 1.50 7.71
N THR A 98 -3.88 2.60 7.21
CA THR A 98 -3.98 3.85 7.97
C THR A 98 -5.35 4.50 7.82
N ALA A 99 -5.98 4.82 8.96
CA ALA A 99 -7.08 5.79 9.08
C ALA A 99 -6.61 7.06 9.83
N SER A 100 -5.47 6.99 10.52
CA SER A 100 -4.86 8.10 11.24
C SER A 100 -3.34 7.90 11.33
N PRO A 101 -2.52 8.94 11.08
CA PRO A 101 -1.07 8.91 11.26
C PRO A 101 -0.63 8.50 12.68
N ASP A 102 -1.50 8.70 13.67
CA ASP A 102 -1.17 8.51 15.09
C ASP A 102 -1.17 7.03 15.50
N HIS A 103 -1.90 6.19 14.77
CA HIS A 103 -2.12 4.77 15.11
C HIS A 103 -1.94 3.84 13.91
N PRO A 104 -0.72 3.74 13.36
CA PRO A 104 -0.47 2.88 12.23
C PRO A 104 -0.58 1.39 12.61
N SER A 105 -1.03 0.57 11.66
CA SER A 105 -0.91 -0.89 11.75
C SER A 105 -0.36 -1.47 10.46
N TRP A 106 0.43 -2.52 10.62
CA TRP A 106 1.13 -3.18 9.52
C TRP A 106 0.89 -4.68 9.57
N ALA A 107 0.97 -5.27 8.38
CA ALA A 107 0.98 -6.70 8.20
C ALA A 107 2.04 -7.08 7.16
N GLN A 108 2.71 -8.20 7.37
CA GLN A 108 3.66 -8.75 6.39
C GLN A 108 3.45 -10.24 6.23
N VAL A 109 3.41 -10.69 4.98
CA VAL A 109 3.49 -12.12 4.63
C VAL A 109 4.94 -12.54 4.70
N LEU A 110 5.20 -13.55 5.51
CA LEU A 110 6.52 -14.13 5.72
C LEU A 110 6.83 -15.18 4.64
N GLY A 111 8.10 -15.54 4.47
CA GLY A 111 8.53 -16.50 3.43
C GLY A 111 7.90 -17.90 3.57
N ASP A 112 7.49 -18.28 4.77
CA ASP A 112 6.75 -19.52 5.05
C ASP A 112 5.24 -19.41 4.77
N GLY A 113 4.76 -18.23 4.38
CA GLY A 113 3.35 -17.91 4.16
C GLY A 113 2.57 -17.61 5.44
N SER A 114 3.22 -17.47 6.59
CA SER A 114 2.55 -16.94 7.79
C SER A 114 2.46 -15.41 7.74
N VAL A 115 1.65 -14.80 8.60
CA VAL A 115 1.52 -13.33 8.68
C VAL A 115 1.92 -12.85 10.06
N THR A 116 2.73 -11.79 10.08
CA THR A 116 3.00 -11.02 11.30
C THR A 116 2.33 -9.65 11.21
N THR A 117 1.83 -9.15 12.33
CA THR A 117 1.18 -7.84 12.43
C THR A 117 1.79 -7.06 13.58
N TRP A 118 1.89 -5.74 13.42
CA TRP A 118 2.41 -4.83 14.45
C TRP A 118 1.81 -3.44 14.30
N GLY A 119 2.07 -2.55 15.27
CA GLY A 119 1.52 -1.20 15.33
C GLY A 119 0.60 -1.00 16.54
N SER A 120 -0.11 0.13 16.56
CA SER A 120 -0.97 0.54 17.69
C SER A 120 -2.44 0.73 17.30
N GLY A 121 -2.75 0.68 16.01
CA GLY A 121 -4.11 0.84 15.50
C GLY A 121 -4.93 -0.46 15.39
N PRO A 122 -6.15 -0.36 14.85
CA PRO A 122 -6.96 -1.52 14.50
C PRO A 122 -6.24 -2.45 13.52
N GLY A 123 -6.21 -3.74 13.83
CA GLY A 123 -5.57 -4.76 12.99
C GLY A 123 -4.11 -5.07 13.34
N SER A 124 -3.50 -4.30 14.25
CA SER A 124 -2.16 -4.61 14.80
C SER A 124 -2.13 -5.92 15.61
N ASP A 125 -3.23 -6.27 16.28
CA ASP A 125 -3.41 -7.54 16.99
C ASP A 125 -4.17 -8.57 16.12
N SER A 126 -3.42 -9.56 15.63
CA SER A 126 -3.96 -10.69 14.87
C SER A 126 -4.04 -12.00 15.67
N ARG A 127 -3.87 -11.96 17.01
CA ARG A 127 -3.81 -13.19 17.84
C ARG A 127 -5.05 -14.07 17.73
N SER A 128 -6.24 -13.47 17.55
CA SER A 128 -7.51 -14.18 17.38
C SER A 128 -7.56 -15.03 16.10
N VAL A 129 -6.87 -14.60 15.04
CA VAL A 129 -6.87 -15.23 13.72
C VAL A 129 -5.52 -15.88 13.36
N ARG A 130 -4.52 -15.82 14.24
CA ARG A 130 -3.14 -16.29 14.00
C ARG A 130 -3.04 -17.72 13.45
N HIS A 131 -3.90 -18.63 13.91
CA HIS A 131 -3.92 -20.02 13.45
C HIS A 131 -4.44 -20.17 12.00
N GLN A 132 -5.18 -19.18 11.49
CA GLN A 132 -5.69 -19.13 10.12
C GLN A 132 -4.75 -18.38 9.18
N LEU A 133 -3.87 -17.52 9.71
CA LEU A 133 -2.86 -16.75 8.97
C LEU A 133 -1.64 -17.61 8.63
N GLN A 134 -1.89 -18.72 7.93
CA GLN A 134 -0.91 -19.68 7.45
C GLN A 134 -1.18 -19.95 5.97
N ASN A 135 -0.11 -20.16 5.19
CA ASN A 135 -0.19 -20.32 3.74
C ASN A 135 -0.88 -19.13 3.04
N VAL A 136 -0.65 -17.92 3.52
CA VAL A 136 -1.11 -16.67 2.90
C VAL A 136 -0.30 -16.41 1.63
N ARG A 137 -1.00 -15.99 0.57
CA ARG A 137 -0.46 -15.63 -0.74
C ARG A 137 -0.36 -14.12 -0.89
N SER A 138 -1.36 -13.38 -0.42
CA SER A 138 -1.40 -11.91 -0.51
C SER A 138 -2.25 -11.34 0.61
N ILE A 139 -2.01 -10.07 0.94
CA ILE A 139 -2.82 -9.31 1.89
C ILE A 139 -3.35 -8.07 1.16
N ALA A 140 -4.54 -7.62 1.54
CA ALA A 140 -5.06 -6.30 1.22
C ALA A 140 -5.40 -5.59 2.53
N ALA A 141 -5.39 -4.26 2.50
CA ALA A 141 -5.64 -3.42 3.67
C ALA A 141 -6.57 -2.26 3.31
N THR A 142 -7.60 -2.07 4.13
CA THR A 142 -8.40 -0.83 4.18
C THR A 142 -7.69 0.17 5.11
N SER A 143 -8.37 1.23 5.54
CA SER A 143 -7.81 2.17 6.53
C SER A 143 -7.74 1.59 7.95
N SER A 144 -8.49 0.53 8.27
CA SER A 144 -8.53 -0.04 9.63
C SER A 144 -8.77 -1.55 9.70
N ALA A 145 -8.66 -2.26 8.58
CA ALA A 145 -8.78 -3.71 8.55
C ALA A 145 -7.86 -4.32 7.49
N PHE A 146 -7.66 -5.62 7.62
CA PHE A 146 -6.87 -6.42 6.70
C PHE A 146 -7.66 -7.64 6.24
N ALA A 147 -7.37 -8.08 5.02
CA ALA A 147 -7.84 -9.31 4.44
C ALA A 147 -6.65 -10.10 3.87
N ALA A 148 -6.44 -11.32 4.36
CA ALA A 148 -5.43 -12.25 3.86
C ALA A 148 -6.07 -13.27 2.92
N LEU A 149 -5.56 -13.36 1.69
CA LEU A 149 -5.88 -14.41 0.73
C LEU A 149 -4.93 -15.58 0.93
N ARG A 150 -5.48 -16.75 1.27
CA ARG A 150 -4.73 -17.99 1.44
C ARG A 150 -4.53 -18.70 0.10
N LYS A 151 -3.49 -19.55 0.03
CA LYS A 151 -3.15 -20.36 -1.16
C LYS A 151 -4.28 -21.33 -1.57
N ASP A 152 -5.15 -21.70 -0.63
CA ASP A 152 -6.34 -22.53 -0.89
C ASP A 152 -7.55 -21.73 -1.43
N GLY A 153 -7.39 -20.42 -1.67
CA GLY A 153 -8.44 -19.55 -2.18
C GLY A 153 -9.44 -19.09 -1.12
N THR A 154 -9.19 -19.33 0.18
CA THR A 154 -10.01 -18.79 1.27
C THR A 154 -9.48 -17.44 1.76
N VAL A 155 -10.34 -16.65 2.38
CA VAL A 155 -10.01 -15.32 2.92
C VAL A 155 -10.18 -15.29 4.44
N VAL A 156 -9.24 -14.66 5.11
CA VAL A 156 -9.26 -14.38 6.56
C VAL A 156 -9.21 -12.88 6.77
N THR A 157 -10.15 -12.32 7.53
CA THR A 157 -10.20 -10.87 7.83
C THR A 157 -9.97 -10.60 9.31
N TRP A 158 -9.41 -9.43 9.62
CA TRP A 158 -9.26 -8.92 10.99
C TRP A 158 -9.14 -7.40 10.99
N GLY A 159 -9.27 -6.79 12.17
CA GLY A 159 -9.30 -5.32 12.33
C GLY A 159 -10.71 -4.82 12.62
N HIS A 160 -10.99 -3.56 12.27
CA HIS A 160 -12.25 -2.91 12.57
C HIS A 160 -13.42 -3.58 11.81
N PRO A 161 -14.46 -4.11 12.50
CA PRO A 161 -15.56 -4.85 11.87
C PRO A 161 -16.22 -4.11 10.70
N ASP A 162 -16.62 -2.85 10.94
CA ASP A 162 -17.36 -2.04 9.95
C ASP A 162 -16.50 -1.60 8.75
N GLN A 163 -15.16 -1.63 8.89
CA GLN A 163 -14.21 -1.27 7.82
C GLN A 163 -13.68 -2.52 7.09
N GLY A 164 -14.44 -3.62 7.12
CA GLY A 164 -14.13 -4.88 6.45
C GLY A 164 -13.40 -5.93 7.29
N GLY A 165 -13.20 -5.68 8.59
CA GLY A 165 -12.62 -6.64 9.53
C GLY A 165 -13.52 -7.85 9.79
N ASP A 166 -14.84 -7.70 9.64
CA ASP A 166 -15.82 -8.78 9.73
C ASP A 166 -16.33 -9.19 8.33
N SER A 167 -15.91 -10.37 7.89
CA SER A 167 -16.39 -11.01 6.64
C SER A 167 -17.40 -12.12 6.90
N THR A 168 -17.89 -12.30 8.13
CA THR A 168 -18.85 -13.36 8.47
C THR A 168 -20.11 -13.37 7.61
N PRO A 169 -20.71 -12.23 7.19
CA PRO A 169 -21.91 -12.24 6.35
C PRO A 169 -21.67 -12.85 4.96
N VAL A 170 -20.45 -12.73 4.44
CA VAL A 170 -20.08 -13.18 3.08
C VAL A 170 -19.15 -14.41 3.08
N LYS A 171 -18.81 -14.93 4.25
CA LYS A 171 -17.83 -16.03 4.42
C LYS A 171 -18.14 -17.27 3.58
N ALA A 172 -19.41 -17.59 3.37
CA ALA A 172 -19.80 -18.74 2.55
C ALA A 172 -19.44 -18.56 1.06
N GLN A 173 -19.38 -17.32 0.58
CA GLN A 173 -19.10 -16.93 -0.80
C GLN A 173 -17.60 -16.76 -1.08
N LEU A 174 -16.78 -16.49 -0.05
CA LEU A 174 -15.32 -16.29 -0.14
C LEU A 174 -14.56 -17.62 -0.29
N ARG A 175 -14.81 -18.32 -1.40
CA ARG A 175 -14.17 -19.58 -1.78
C ARG A 175 -13.56 -19.45 -3.16
N GLU A 176 -12.41 -20.07 -3.37
CA GLU A 176 -11.68 -20.01 -4.65
C GLU A 176 -11.38 -18.57 -5.10
N VAL A 177 -11.07 -17.69 -4.15
CA VAL A 177 -10.72 -16.30 -4.43
C VAL A 177 -9.37 -16.24 -5.17
N LYS A 178 -9.33 -15.48 -6.26
CA LYS A 178 -8.14 -15.25 -7.10
C LYS A 178 -7.35 -14.03 -6.65
N SER A 179 -8.03 -12.94 -6.33
CA SER A 179 -7.41 -11.67 -5.92
C SER A 179 -8.33 -10.86 -5.01
N LEU A 180 -7.72 -9.93 -4.27
CA LEU A 180 -8.40 -8.97 -3.40
C LEU A 180 -8.05 -7.55 -3.87
N ALA A 181 -9.04 -6.66 -3.79
CA ALA A 181 -8.86 -5.21 -3.85
C ALA A 181 -9.45 -4.59 -2.57
N ALA A 182 -8.96 -3.41 -2.19
CA ALA A 182 -9.44 -2.66 -1.03
C ALA A 182 -9.69 -1.20 -1.41
N SER A 183 -10.67 -0.60 -0.74
CA SER A 183 -10.87 0.85 -0.62
C SER A 183 -10.55 1.28 0.82
N ASP A 184 -10.90 2.50 1.22
CA ASP A 184 -10.65 2.98 2.59
C ASP A 184 -11.41 2.18 3.64
N THR A 185 -12.59 1.64 3.29
CA THR A 185 -13.45 0.94 4.25
C THR A 185 -14.03 -0.38 3.77
N ALA A 186 -13.80 -0.75 2.51
CA ALA A 186 -14.36 -1.95 1.92
C ALA A 186 -13.33 -2.82 1.20
N PHE A 187 -13.72 -4.07 0.96
CA PHE A 187 -12.97 -5.03 0.17
C PHE A 187 -13.82 -5.58 -0.97
N ALA A 188 -13.16 -5.95 -2.05
CA ALA A 188 -13.73 -6.70 -3.16
C ALA A 188 -12.86 -7.92 -3.46
N ALA A 189 -13.48 -9.10 -3.50
CA ALA A 189 -12.84 -10.37 -3.87
C ALA A 189 -13.27 -10.80 -5.26
N LEU A 190 -12.29 -11.10 -6.12
CA LEU A 190 -12.50 -11.74 -7.42
C LEU A 190 -12.47 -13.26 -7.25
N LEU A 191 -13.55 -13.93 -7.60
CA LEU A 191 -13.65 -15.39 -7.54
C LEU A 191 -13.05 -16.05 -8.79
N ALA A 192 -12.67 -17.33 -8.68
CA ALA A 192 -12.17 -18.09 -9.81
C ALA A 192 -13.15 -18.20 -10.97
N SER A 193 -14.45 -18.21 -10.67
CA SER A 193 -15.57 -18.20 -11.61
C SER A 193 -15.76 -16.87 -12.37
N GLY A 194 -15.02 -15.81 -12.00
CA GLY A 194 -15.21 -14.47 -12.56
C GLY A 194 -16.34 -13.68 -11.90
N GLY A 195 -16.88 -14.14 -10.76
CA GLY A 195 -17.80 -13.37 -9.91
C GLY A 195 -17.07 -12.48 -8.91
N VAL A 196 -17.81 -11.53 -8.32
CA VAL A 196 -17.28 -10.57 -7.33
C VAL A 196 -18.09 -10.64 -6.04
N VAL A 197 -17.39 -10.60 -4.91
CA VAL A 197 -17.98 -10.52 -3.57
C VAL A 197 -17.40 -9.30 -2.86
N THR A 198 -18.26 -8.43 -2.32
CA THR A 198 -17.86 -7.22 -1.59
C THR A 198 -18.31 -7.27 -0.14
N TRP A 199 -17.59 -6.56 0.74
CA TRP A 199 -17.97 -6.36 2.14
C TRP A 199 -17.25 -5.14 2.74
N GLY A 200 -17.68 -4.69 3.91
CA GLY A 200 -17.19 -3.47 4.57
C GLY A 200 -18.12 -2.28 4.34
N GLY A 201 -17.59 -1.06 4.36
CA GLY A 201 -18.38 0.16 4.24
C GLY A 201 -19.13 0.26 2.92
N ALA A 202 -20.47 0.34 2.99
CA ALA A 202 -21.32 0.36 1.80
C ALA A 202 -21.00 1.53 0.85
N CYS A 203 -20.77 2.72 1.42
CA CYS A 203 -20.47 3.93 0.63
C CYS A 203 -19.18 3.81 -0.20
N ASP A 204 -18.19 3.05 0.29
CA ASP A 204 -16.90 2.89 -0.38
C ASP A 204 -16.83 1.61 -1.22
N GLY A 205 -17.99 1.11 -1.65
CA GLY A 205 -18.11 -0.04 -2.56
C GLY A 205 -18.20 -1.40 -1.87
N GLY A 206 -18.47 -1.43 -0.56
CA GLY A 206 -18.80 -2.65 0.19
C GLY A 206 -20.12 -3.30 -0.26
N ASP A 207 -20.98 -2.54 -0.95
CA ASP A 207 -22.20 -3.01 -1.60
C ASP A 207 -22.08 -2.89 -3.13
N CYS A 208 -22.27 -4.01 -3.84
CA CYS A 208 -22.31 -4.07 -5.29
C CYS A 208 -23.64 -4.57 -5.86
N GLU A 209 -24.73 -4.60 -5.06
CA GLU A 209 -26.03 -5.18 -5.47
C GLU A 209 -26.59 -4.55 -6.73
N LEU A 210 -26.46 -3.23 -6.89
CA LEU A 210 -26.96 -2.48 -8.05
C LEU A 210 -26.31 -2.89 -9.38
N VAL A 211 -25.08 -3.42 -9.34
CA VAL A 211 -24.31 -3.80 -10.53
C VAL A 211 -24.02 -5.30 -10.58
N ARG A 212 -24.58 -6.09 -9.66
CA ARG A 212 -24.29 -7.52 -9.49
C ARG A 212 -24.48 -8.32 -10.79
N ASP A 213 -25.53 -8.02 -11.55
CA ASP A 213 -25.84 -8.70 -12.80
C ASP A 213 -24.86 -8.33 -13.95
N GLU A 214 -24.14 -7.22 -13.82
CA GLU A 214 -23.09 -6.83 -14.78
C GLU A 214 -21.72 -7.42 -14.43
N LEU A 215 -21.50 -7.87 -13.19
CA LEU A 215 -20.23 -8.40 -12.67
C LEU A 215 -20.03 -9.90 -12.99
N THR A 216 -20.18 -10.25 -14.26
CA THR A 216 -19.99 -11.62 -14.76
C THR A 216 -18.76 -11.70 -15.67
N GLY A 217 -17.90 -12.69 -15.47
CA GLY A 217 -16.67 -12.84 -16.27
C GLY A 217 -15.67 -11.73 -15.98
N VAL A 218 -15.52 -11.35 -14.71
CA VAL A 218 -14.53 -10.37 -14.27
C VAL A 218 -13.13 -10.98 -14.33
N THR A 219 -12.17 -10.24 -14.86
CA THR A 219 -10.76 -10.65 -14.98
C THR A 219 -9.83 -9.88 -14.04
N LYS A 220 -10.17 -8.63 -13.71
CA LYS A 220 -9.40 -7.76 -12.81
C LYS A 220 -10.33 -6.85 -12.01
N ILE A 221 -9.94 -6.54 -10.77
CA ILE A 221 -10.56 -5.53 -9.94
C ILE A 221 -9.49 -4.50 -9.54
N ALA A 222 -9.83 -3.22 -9.62
CA ALA A 222 -9.06 -2.11 -9.08
C ALA A 222 -9.90 -1.38 -8.03
N GLY A 223 -9.26 -0.90 -6.96
CA GLY A 223 -9.90 -0.08 -5.93
C GLY A 223 -9.31 1.32 -5.90
N THR A 224 -10.11 2.27 -5.45
CA THR A 224 -9.68 3.61 -5.00
C THR A 224 -10.06 3.80 -3.53
N CYS A 225 -9.82 4.97 -2.95
CA CYS A 225 -10.23 5.27 -1.57
C CYS A 225 -11.73 5.04 -1.32
N CYS A 226 -12.61 5.23 -2.32
CA CYS A 226 -14.07 5.17 -2.12
C CYS A 226 -14.86 4.39 -3.18
N ALA A 227 -14.19 3.67 -4.09
CA ALA A 227 -14.87 2.94 -5.16
C ALA A 227 -14.07 1.76 -5.69
N PHE A 228 -14.72 0.96 -6.53
CA PHE A 228 -14.08 -0.13 -7.26
C PHE A 228 -14.46 -0.12 -8.74
N ALA A 229 -13.56 -0.64 -9.57
CA ALA A 229 -13.80 -0.92 -10.98
C ALA A 229 -13.41 -2.36 -11.30
N ALA A 230 -14.24 -3.05 -12.08
CA ALA A 230 -14.04 -4.40 -12.57
C ALA A 230 -13.87 -4.40 -14.08
N LEU A 231 -12.80 -5.03 -14.57
CA LEU A 231 -12.57 -5.32 -15.98
C LEU A 231 -13.20 -6.67 -16.33
N LEU A 232 -14.06 -6.69 -17.35
CA LEU A 232 -14.71 -7.89 -17.85
C LEU A 232 -13.90 -8.54 -18.98
N GLU A 233 -14.09 -9.84 -19.21
CA GLU A 233 -13.49 -10.59 -20.33
C GLU A 233 -13.82 -9.99 -21.71
N ASN A 234 -14.97 -9.33 -21.83
CA ASN A 234 -15.38 -8.65 -23.06
C ASN A 234 -14.74 -7.25 -23.25
N GLY A 235 -13.84 -6.84 -22.36
CA GLY A 235 -13.13 -5.56 -22.42
C GLY A 235 -13.95 -4.34 -21.98
N ARG A 236 -15.12 -4.54 -21.35
CA ARG A 236 -15.88 -3.48 -20.68
C ARG A 236 -15.42 -3.30 -19.23
N VAL A 237 -15.66 -2.11 -18.68
CA VAL A 237 -15.46 -1.80 -17.26
C VAL A 237 -16.80 -1.55 -16.59
N VAL A 238 -16.99 -2.14 -15.41
CA VAL A 238 -18.14 -1.91 -14.52
C VAL A 238 -17.60 -1.28 -13.24
N GLN A 239 -18.27 -0.25 -12.75
CA GLN A 239 -17.84 0.50 -11.58
C GLN A 239 -18.95 0.59 -10.54
N TRP A 240 -18.58 0.64 -9.26
CA TRP A 240 -19.49 0.87 -8.14
C TRP A 240 -18.79 1.59 -6.97
N GLY A 241 -19.59 2.07 -6.02
CA GLY A 241 -19.18 2.99 -4.94
C GLY A 241 -19.89 4.34 -5.08
N ASP A 242 -20.30 4.93 -3.95
CA ASP A 242 -21.25 6.05 -3.91
C ASP A 242 -20.70 7.35 -4.53
N HIS A 243 -19.37 7.50 -4.62
CA HIS A 243 -18.73 8.70 -5.16
C HIS A 243 -18.70 8.79 -6.69
N PHE A 244 -19.18 7.78 -7.42
CA PHE A 244 -19.09 7.71 -8.89
C PHE A 244 -20.41 7.41 -9.60
N ALA A 245 -21.50 8.03 -9.15
CA ALA A 245 -22.83 7.85 -9.72
C ALA A 245 -22.98 8.25 -11.22
N ASP A 246 -21.99 8.90 -11.85
CA ASP A 246 -22.10 9.26 -13.27
C ASP A 246 -20.78 9.13 -14.05
N THR A 247 -20.56 7.96 -14.65
CA THR A 247 -19.55 7.76 -15.71
C THR A 247 -20.15 7.91 -17.11
N GLY A 248 -21.38 8.44 -17.24
CA GLY A 248 -22.13 8.51 -18.49
C GLY A 248 -21.35 9.17 -19.64
N SER A 249 -20.51 10.15 -19.32
CA SER A 249 -19.65 10.85 -20.28
C SER A 249 -18.57 9.98 -20.93
N ILE A 250 -18.05 8.96 -20.21
CA ILE A 250 -16.94 8.13 -20.69
C ILE A 250 -17.31 6.67 -20.95
N ARG A 251 -18.58 6.29 -20.74
CA ARG A 251 -19.06 4.91 -20.89
C ARG A 251 -18.81 4.35 -22.29
N ASP A 252 -18.84 5.21 -23.31
CA ASP A 252 -18.55 4.83 -24.69
C ASP A 252 -17.05 4.65 -24.97
N GLU A 253 -16.17 5.26 -24.17
CA GLU A 253 -14.71 5.11 -24.27
C GLU A 253 -14.19 3.88 -23.51
N LEU A 254 -14.94 3.35 -22.55
CA LEU A 254 -14.61 2.15 -21.76
C LEU A 254 -14.91 0.84 -22.50
N LYS A 255 -14.40 0.71 -23.72
CA LYS A 255 -14.53 -0.50 -24.56
C LYS A 255 -13.15 -0.96 -25.01
N CYS A 256 -12.98 -2.28 -25.14
CA CYS A 256 -11.70 -2.89 -25.52
C CYS A 256 -10.56 -2.52 -24.54
N ILE A 257 -10.88 -2.47 -23.24
CA ILE A 257 -9.90 -2.22 -22.19
C ILE A 257 -9.01 -3.44 -22.02
N GLN A 258 -7.70 -3.21 -22.00
CA GLN A 258 -6.66 -4.19 -21.73
C GLN A 258 -6.31 -4.22 -20.24
N ASP A 259 -6.24 -3.06 -19.58
CA ASP A 259 -5.87 -2.98 -18.17
C ASP A 259 -6.54 -1.80 -17.43
N ILE A 260 -6.68 -1.93 -16.12
CA ILE A 260 -7.21 -0.88 -15.21
C ILE A 260 -6.37 -0.75 -13.93
N CYS A 261 -6.30 0.47 -13.41
CA CYS A 261 -5.76 0.77 -12.08
C CYS A 261 -6.52 1.94 -11.42
N GLY A 262 -6.41 2.05 -10.09
CA GLY A 262 -7.02 3.12 -9.29
C GLY A 262 -6.01 3.67 -8.28
N LEU A 263 -6.13 4.96 -7.96
CA LEU A 263 -5.31 5.61 -6.94
C LEU A 263 -5.80 5.24 -5.54
N ARG A 264 -4.87 4.93 -4.64
CA ARG A 264 -5.22 4.40 -3.32
C ARG A 264 -5.87 5.44 -2.41
N THR A 265 -5.44 6.68 -2.50
CA THR A 265 -5.84 7.81 -1.63
C THR A 265 -6.83 8.75 -2.31
N ARG A 266 -7.05 8.59 -3.62
CA ARG A 266 -7.87 9.52 -4.42
C ARG A 266 -8.92 8.78 -5.24
N ALA A 267 -10.05 9.45 -5.44
CA ALA A 267 -11.16 8.94 -6.22
C ALA A 267 -10.88 9.08 -7.72
N ALA A 268 -9.90 8.34 -8.24
CA ALA A 268 -9.60 8.30 -9.67
C ALA A 268 -9.11 6.95 -10.16
N PHE A 269 -9.49 6.65 -11.39
CA PHE A 269 -9.10 5.47 -12.14
C PHE A 269 -8.46 5.84 -13.46
N ALA A 270 -7.69 4.89 -13.98
CA ALA A 270 -7.15 4.93 -15.33
C ALA A 270 -7.32 3.55 -15.98
N ALA A 271 -7.59 3.56 -17.29
CA ALA A 271 -7.70 2.36 -18.11
C ALA A 271 -6.81 2.49 -19.35
N LEU A 272 -6.15 1.39 -19.69
CA LEU A 272 -5.39 1.22 -20.92
C LEU A 272 -6.24 0.46 -21.93
N LEU A 273 -6.50 1.07 -23.08
CA LEU A 273 -7.18 0.43 -24.21
C LEU A 273 -6.21 -0.45 -24.99
N GLN A 274 -6.72 -1.46 -25.70
CA GLN A 274 -5.93 -2.29 -26.63
C GLN A 274 -5.23 -1.48 -27.75
N THR A 275 -5.67 -0.25 -28.00
CA THR A 275 -5.04 0.69 -28.95
C THR A 275 -3.77 1.35 -28.41
N GLY A 276 -3.48 1.18 -27.11
CA GLY A 276 -2.42 1.90 -26.40
C GLY A 276 -2.82 3.31 -25.97
N LYS A 277 -4.11 3.69 -26.07
CA LYS A 277 -4.67 4.92 -25.48
C LYS A 277 -4.95 4.70 -24.01
N VAL A 278 -4.66 5.70 -23.17
CA VAL A 278 -5.09 5.75 -21.76
C VAL A 278 -6.28 6.69 -21.61
N VAL A 279 -7.29 6.23 -20.88
CA VAL A 279 -8.45 7.02 -20.47
C VAL A 279 -8.47 7.09 -18.95
N THR A 280 -8.69 8.28 -18.41
CA THR A 280 -8.74 8.52 -16.96
C THR A 280 -10.10 9.08 -16.59
N TRP A 281 -10.61 8.70 -15.43
CA TRP A 281 -11.83 9.28 -14.87
C TRP A 281 -11.71 9.37 -13.36
N GLN A 282 -12.35 10.39 -12.82
CA GLN A 282 -12.19 10.79 -11.43
C GLN A 282 -13.47 11.46 -10.94
N ASP A 283 -13.58 11.62 -9.62
CA ASP A 283 -14.60 12.48 -9.04
C ASP A 283 -14.41 13.92 -9.53
N TRP A 284 -15.50 14.53 -10.01
CA TRP A 284 -15.50 15.91 -10.51
C TRP A 284 -15.07 16.94 -9.44
N ARG A 285 -15.18 16.59 -8.16
CA ARG A 285 -14.74 17.42 -7.03
C ARG A 285 -13.23 17.49 -6.86
N ASP A 286 -12.48 16.63 -7.54
CA ASP A 286 -11.03 16.59 -7.49
C ASP A 286 -10.42 16.83 -8.89
N PRO A 287 -10.37 18.09 -9.38
CA PRO A 287 -9.90 18.41 -10.73
C PRO A 287 -8.39 18.26 -10.91
N ASP A 288 -7.64 18.20 -9.81
CA ASP A 288 -6.16 18.25 -9.80
C ASP A 288 -5.53 16.98 -10.37
N LEU A 289 -6.33 15.94 -10.64
CA LEU A 289 -5.89 14.66 -11.18
C LEU A 289 -5.83 14.61 -12.71
N THR A 290 -6.23 15.69 -13.40
CA THR A 290 -6.21 15.72 -14.86
C THR A 290 -4.76 15.81 -15.40
N PRO A 291 -4.36 14.96 -16.37
CA PRO A 291 -3.02 15.04 -16.94
C PRO A 291 -2.80 16.39 -17.66
N SER A 292 -1.56 16.90 -17.66
CA SER A 292 -1.21 18.12 -18.42
C SER A 292 -1.53 17.96 -19.91
N PRO A 293 -1.74 19.05 -20.69
CA PRO A 293 -2.02 18.95 -22.13
C PRO A 293 -0.99 18.11 -22.89
N ARG A 294 0.29 18.20 -22.49
CA ARG A 294 1.38 17.40 -23.04
C ARG A 294 1.22 15.92 -22.68
N ALA A 295 0.97 15.61 -21.40
CA ALA A 295 0.72 14.24 -20.98
C ALA A 295 -0.50 13.64 -21.70
N ARG A 296 -1.61 14.38 -21.82
CA ARG A 296 -2.81 13.96 -22.56
C ARG A 296 -2.52 13.59 -24.00
N GLN A 297 -1.66 14.34 -24.69
CA GLN A 297 -1.25 14.02 -26.06
C GLN A 297 -0.43 12.73 -26.12
N MET A 298 0.50 12.56 -25.19
CA MET A 298 1.35 11.36 -25.13
C MET A 298 0.61 10.10 -24.68
N LEU A 299 -0.53 10.25 -24.01
CA LEU A 299 -1.40 9.15 -23.58
C LEU A 299 -2.39 8.69 -24.66
N GLN A 300 -2.40 9.30 -25.85
CA GLN A 300 -3.33 8.92 -26.92
C GLN A 300 -2.97 7.62 -27.65
N SER A 301 -1.72 7.15 -27.57
CA SER A 301 -1.28 5.91 -28.22
C SER A 301 0.04 5.40 -27.64
N ASN A 302 0.40 4.16 -28.00
CA ASN A 302 1.71 3.53 -27.70
C ASN A 302 2.02 3.34 -26.20
N VAL A 303 1.04 3.51 -25.31
CA VAL A 303 1.19 3.08 -23.93
C VAL A 303 1.07 1.56 -23.88
N VAL A 304 2.02 0.90 -23.21
CA VAL A 304 2.06 -0.57 -23.08
C VAL A 304 1.77 -1.04 -21.67
N GLN A 305 1.93 -0.17 -20.67
CA GLN A 305 1.73 -0.51 -19.28
C GLN A 305 1.27 0.70 -18.47
N LEU A 306 0.42 0.44 -17.49
CA LEU A 306 -0.19 1.45 -16.63
C LEU A 306 -0.13 0.99 -15.17
N HIS A 307 0.36 1.84 -14.28
CA HIS A 307 0.46 1.62 -12.85
C HIS A 307 -0.16 2.77 -12.07
N ALA A 308 -0.55 2.50 -10.83
CA ALA A 308 -1.00 3.50 -9.87
C ALA A 308 -0.23 3.30 -8.55
N SER A 309 0.21 4.40 -7.97
CA SER A 309 0.68 4.47 -6.58
C SER A 309 -0.42 5.04 -5.68
N GLU A 310 -0.07 5.67 -4.56
CA GLU A 310 -1.06 6.32 -3.69
C GLU A 310 -1.76 7.46 -4.43
N ASP A 311 -1.00 8.46 -4.88
CA ASP A 311 -1.54 9.69 -5.49
C ASP A 311 -1.19 9.88 -6.97
N VAL A 312 -0.39 8.99 -7.56
CA VAL A 312 0.18 9.19 -8.91
C VAL A 312 -0.07 7.99 -9.81
N PHE A 313 -0.58 8.27 -11.01
CA PHE A 313 -0.59 7.35 -12.13
C PHE A 313 0.73 7.39 -12.89
N GLU A 314 1.16 6.23 -13.38
CA GLU A 314 2.35 6.09 -14.21
C GLU A 314 2.03 5.27 -15.46
N ALA A 315 2.28 5.83 -16.63
CA ALA A 315 2.19 5.12 -17.90
C ALA A 315 3.58 4.94 -18.51
N PHE A 316 3.82 3.75 -19.05
CA PHE A 316 5.05 3.42 -19.76
C PHE A 316 4.73 3.18 -21.23
N ARG A 317 5.46 3.86 -22.10
CA ARG A 317 5.34 3.75 -23.55
C ARG A 317 6.27 2.68 -24.11
N ASP A 318 5.98 2.21 -25.33
CA ASP A 318 6.82 1.25 -26.06
C ASP A 318 8.25 1.76 -26.34
N ASP A 319 8.41 3.08 -26.45
CA ASP A 319 9.68 3.80 -26.60
C ASP A 319 10.48 3.92 -25.28
N GLY A 320 9.94 3.40 -24.17
CA GLY A 320 10.56 3.46 -22.84
C GLY A 320 10.27 4.75 -22.06
N THR A 321 9.52 5.71 -22.64
CA THR A 321 9.15 6.95 -21.95
C THR A 321 8.17 6.67 -20.83
N LYS A 322 8.47 7.20 -19.64
CA LYS A 322 7.57 7.22 -18.48
C LYS A 322 6.81 8.54 -18.43
N ILE A 323 5.50 8.48 -18.23
CA ILE A 323 4.61 9.62 -18.02
C ILE A 323 3.98 9.44 -16.65
N SER A 324 3.99 10.49 -15.82
CA SER A 324 3.38 10.47 -14.50
C SER A 324 2.37 11.61 -14.37
N TRP A 325 1.22 11.36 -13.75
CA TRP A 325 0.23 12.40 -13.45
C TRP A 325 -0.56 12.06 -12.19
N PRO A 326 -1.03 13.05 -11.43
CA PRO A 326 -0.80 14.49 -11.61
C PRO A 326 0.67 14.88 -11.43
N GLU A 327 1.10 15.96 -12.09
CA GLU A 327 2.47 16.47 -11.94
C GLU A 327 2.64 17.03 -10.51
N ALA A 328 3.71 16.64 -9.82
CA ALA A 328 3.97 17.12 -8.45
C ALA A 328 4.32 18.62 -8.49
N GLY A 329 3.33 19.47 -8.21
CA GLY A 329 3.52 20.89 -7.95
C GLY A 329 3.22 21.83 -9.12
N GLU A 330 1.93 22.06 -9.39
CA GLU A 330 1.39 23.42 -9.38
C GLU A 330 0.36 23.49 -8.24
N CYS A 331 0.82 23.28 -7.00
CA CYS A 331 0.11 23.86 -5.87
C CYS A 331 0.16 25.37 -6.11
N MET A 332 -0.95 25.95 -6.58
CA MET A 332 -1.08 27.40 -6.60
C MET A 332 -0.76 27.90 -5.20
N GLU A 333 0.33 28.67 -5.07
CA GLU A 333 0.47 29.59 -3.97
C GLU A 333 -0.82 30.40 -3.93
N LEU A 334 -1.67 30.15 -2.94
CA LEU A 334 -2.67 31.12 -2.54
C LEU A 334 -1.88 32.31 -2.00
N GLY A 335 -1.50 33.20 -2.92
CA GLY A 335 -0.93 34.50 -2.58
C GLY A 335 -1.88 35.19 -1.60
N PRO A 336 -1.36 35.77 -0.51
CA PRO A 336 -2.22 36.48 0.42
C PRO A 336 -2.63 37.81 -0.23
N GLY A 337 -3.89 37.93 -0.59
CA GLY A 337 -4.49 39.21 -0.94
C GLY A 337 -5.95 39.04 -1.32
N ALA A 338 -6.87 39.87 -0.88
CA ALA A 338 -6.86 40.94 0.09
C ALA A 338 -8.35 41.28 0.25
N ASP A 339 -8.83 41.39 1.47
CA ASP A 339 -9.97 42.23 1.83
C ASP A 339 -9.53 42.90 3.13
N GLU A 340 -8.95 44.09 3.01
CA GLU A 340 -9.62 45.35 3.33
C GLU A 340 -9.76 45.55 4.84
N ASP A 341 -8.74 46.18 5.44
CA ASP A 341 -8.99 47.29 6.37
C ASP A 341 -7.72 48.14 6.61
N GLY A 342 -7.81 49.41 6.20
CA GLY A 342 -7.31 50.52 7.00
C GLY A 342 -5.80 50.84 7.01
N GLY A 343 -5.34 51.56 5.99
CA GLY A 343 -4.63 52.82 6.24
C GLY A 343 -3.09 52.82 6.23
N GLY A 344 -2.54 53.53 5.25
CA GLY A 344 -1.60 54.61 5.53
C GLY A 344 -0.10 54.36 5.33
N PHE A 345 0.39 54.92 4.23
CA PHE A 345 1.66 55.67 4.12
C PHE A 345 3.02 54.93 4.01
N LEU A 346 3.63 55.19 2.84
CA LEU A 346 5.05 55.46 2.55
C LEU A 346 6.04 54.29 2.45
N ASN A 347 6.41 54.02 1.19
CA ASN A 347 7.76 53.63 0.79
C ASN A 347 8.73 54.80 1.08
N PRO A 348 10.00 54.57 1.46
CA PRO A 348 11.01 54.40 0.41
C PRO A 348 12.17 53.43 0.75
N ASP A 349 12.84 53.00 -0.33
CA ASP A 349 14.17 52.37 -0.42
C ASP A 349 15.17 52.73 0.69
N VAL A 350 15.90 51.75 1.25
CA VAL A 350 17.35 51.80 1.56
C VAL A 350 17.93 50.39 1.78
N PHE A 351 18.92 50.04 0.96
CA PHE A 351 20.09 49.15 1.16
C PHE A 351 20.27 48.38 2.49
N LEU A 352 20.41 47.04 2.41
CA LEU A 352 21.68 46.29 2.49
C LEU A 352 21.45 44.78 2.31
#